data_AF-A0A068TD70-F1
#
_entry.id   AF-A0A068TD70-F1
#
_cell.length_a   1.000
_cell.length_b   1.000
_cell.length_c   1.000
_cell.angle_alpha   90.00
_cell.angle_beta   90.00
_cell.angle_gamma   90.00
#
_symmetry.space_group_name_H-M   'P 1'
#
loop_
_entity.id
_entity.type
_entity.pdbx_description
1 polymer ?
#
loop_
_entity_poly.entity_id
_entity_poly.type
_entity_poly.pdbx_seq_one_letter_code
_entity_poly.pdbx_strand_id
1 'polypeptide(L)'
;MSDAHGVARDQLRAFIERIERLEEEKKTIADDIKDVYGEAKGMGYDTKIMKKVIALRKKDDQERMEEDLILDTYLQALGMIEAPADQDAA
;
A
#
# COMPACT_ATOMS: atom_id res chain seq x y z
N MET A 1 35.67 3.28 33.76
CA MET A 1 34.63 4.15 33.13
C MET A 1 34.79 4.26 31.61
N SER A 2 35.94 3.88 31.02
CA SER A 2 36.20 3.92 29.56
C SER A 2 35.48 2.84 28.75
N ASP A 3 35.32 1.64 29.31
CA ASP A 3 34.95 0.47 28.51
C ASP A 3 33.46 0.45 28.16
N ALA A 4 32.60 0.94 29.06
CA ALA A 4 31.17 1.08 28.82
C ALA A 4 30.85 2.10 27.70
N HIS A 5 31.65 3.17 27.58
CA HIS A 5 31.49 4.17 26.52
C HIS A 5 31.95 3.62 25.16
N GLY A 6 33.00 2.79 25.13
CA GLY A 6 33.44 2.07 23.93
C GLY A 6 32.37 1.11 23.42
N VAL A 7 31.82 0.27 24.31
CA VAL A 7 30.77 -0.70 23.97
C VAL A 7 29.51 -0.01 23.45
N ALA A 8 29.07 1.08 24.10
CA ALA A 8 27.89 1.83 23.65
C ALA A 8 28.08 2.45 22.25
N ARG A 9 29.28 2.99 21.97
CA ARG A 9 29.62 3.55 20.66
C ARG A 9 29.62 2.48 19.57
N ASP A 10 30.19 1.31 19.85
CA ASP A 10 30.29 0.24 18.86
C ASP A 10 28.91 -0.39 18.57
N GLN A 11 28.05 -0.47 19.58
CA GLN A 11 26.65 -0.88 19.39
C GLN A 11 25.85 0.13 18.56
N LEU A 12 26.01 1.43 18.81
CA LEU A 12 25.38 2.48 18.00
C LEU A 12 25.83 2.40 16.54
N ARG A 13 27.14 2.21 16.29
CA ARG A 13 27.67 2.03 14.93
C ARG A 13 27.03 0.83 14.23
N ALA A 14 26.94 -0.32 14.91
CA ALA A 14 26.33 -1.52 14.35
C ALA A 14 24.84 -1.33 13.98
N PHE A 15 24.08 -0.56 14.78
CA PHE A 15 22.70 -0.21 14.43
C PHE A 15 22.63 0.69 13.18
N ILE A 16 23.48 1.71 13.10
CA ILE A 16 23.51 2.65 11.96
C ILE A 16 23.85 1.90 10.67
N GLU A 17 24.94 1.13 10.66
CA GLU A 17 25.37 0.38 9.47
C GLU A 17 24.29 -0.60 8.98
N ARG A 18 23.58 -1.24 9.93
CA ARG A 18 22.46 -2.13 9.59
C ARG A 18 21.28 -1.35 8.98
N ILE A 19 20.94 -0.17 9.51
CA ILE A 19 19.86 0.67 8.96
C ILE A 19 20.23 1.19 7.57
N GLU A 20 21.46 1.65 7.37
CA GLU A 20 21.94 2.15 6.06
C GLU A 20 21.83 1.07 4.98
N ARG A 21 22.24 -0.16 5.29
CA ARG A 21 22.05 -1.30 4.38
C ARG A 21 20.58 -1.56 4.08
N LEU A 22 19.70 -1.52 5.08
CA LEU A 22 18.26 -1.72 4.89
C LEU A 22 17.62 -0.60 4.06
N GLU A 23 18.08 0.64 4.19
CA GLU A 23 17.62 1.76 3.35
C GLU A 23 18.09 1.61 1.90
N GLU A 24 19.29 1.08 1.67
CA GLU A 24 19.76 0.74 0.32
C GLU A 24 18.91 -0.38 -0.31
N GLU A 25 18.66 -1.48 0.42
CA GLU A 25 17.78 -2.57 -0.02
C GLU A 25 16.36 -2.06 -0.35
N LYS A 26 15.80 -1.22 0.52
CA LYS A 26 14.49 -0.58 0.33
C LYS A 26 14.47 0.31 -0.91
N LYS A 27 15.56 1.03 -1.20
CA LYS A 27 15.66 1.84 -2.41
C LYS A 27 15.65 0.97 -3.66
N THR A 28 16.44 -0.10 -3.70
CA THR A 28 16.46 -1.06 -4.82
C THR A 28 15.07 -1.63 -5.08
N ILE A 29 14.38 -2.07 -4.02
CA ILE A 29 13.00 -2.57 -4.14
C ILE A 29 12.04 -1.48 -4.65
N ALA A 30 12.20 -0.24 -4.21
CA ALA A 30 11.36 0.87 -4.67
C ALA A 30 11.59 1.19 -6.16
N ASP A 31 12.83 1.10 -6.62
CA ASP A 31 13.19 1.26 -8.03
C ASP A 31 12.61 0.11 -8.87
N ASP A 32 12.72 -1.15 -8.42
CA ASP A 32 12.10 -2.30 -9.09
C ASP A 32 10.57 -2.16 -9.21
N ILE A 33 9.91 -1.72 -8.13
CA ILE A 33 8.45 -1.45 -8.15
C ILE A 33 8.10 -0.36 -9.17
N LYS A 34 8.94 0.67 -9.29
CA LYS A 34 8.73 1.76 -10.25
C LYS A 34 8.88 1.26 -11.68
N ASP A 35 9.84 0.38 -11.95
CA ASP A 35 10.05 -0.21 -13.27
C ASP A 35 8.85 -1.08 -13.69
N VAL A 36 8.29 -1.89 -12.77
CA VAL A 36 7.06 -2.66 -13.02
C VAL A 36 5.87 -1.75 -13.37
N TYR A 37 5.69 -0.62 -12.67
CA TYR A 37 4.66 0.35 -13.05
C TYR A 37 4.98 1.00 -14.41
N GLY A 38 6.25 1.22 -14.74
CA GLY A 38 6.71 1.71 -16.03
C GLY A 38 6.34 0.76 -17.17
N GLU A 39 6.62 -0.53 -17.01
CA GLU A 39 6.25 -1.60 -17.94
C GLU A 39 4.74 -1.66 -18.13
N ALA A 40 3.98 -1.70 -17.04
CA ALA A 40 2.52 -1.73 -17.09
C ALA A 40 1.95 -0.51 -17.84
N LYS A 41 2.52 0.68 -17.61
CA LYS A 41 2.15 1.89 -18.36
C LYS A 41 2.46 1.75 -19.86
N GLY A 42 3.61 1.18 -20.22
CA GLY A 42 3.99 0.90 -21.61
C GLY A 42 3.05 -0.09 -22.30
N MET A 43 2.46 -1.01 -21.53
CA MET A 43 1.43 -1.95 -21.99
C MET A 43 0.01 -1.35 -22.03
N GLY A 44 -0.16 -0.10 -21.59
CA GLY A 44 -1.45 0.60 -21.62
C GLY A 44 -2.29 0.52 -20.34
N TYR A 45 -1.77 -0.03 -19.25
CA TYR A 45 -2.46 -0.04 -17.97
C TYR A 45 -2.42 1.32 -17.25
N ASP A 46 -3.51 1.68 -16.57
CA ASP A 46 -3.55 2.86 -15.70
C ASP A 46 -2.90 2.55 -14.34
N THR A 47 -1.65 3.00 -14.20
CA THR A 47 -0.86 2.85 -12.96
C THR A 47 -1.50 3.53 -11.73
N LYS A 48 -2.33 4.56 -11.91
CA LYS A 48 -3.07 5.20 -10.79
C LYS A 48 -4.12 4.25 -10.24
N ILE A 49 -4.83 3.55 -11.12
CA ILE A 49 -5.82 2.54 -10.71
C ILE A 49 -5.12 1.32 -10.11
N MET A 50 -4.01 0.85 -10.68
CA MET A 50 -3.23 -0.25 -10.09
C MET A 50 -2.77 0.06 -8.65
N LYS A 51 -2.28 1.28 -8.39
CA LYS A 51 -1.91 1.71 -7.03
C LYS A 51 -3.09 1.68 -6.06
N LYS A 52 -4.28 2.09 -6.51
CA LYS A 52 -5.52 1.97 -5.73
C LYS A 52 -5.84 0.51 -5.41
N VAL A 53 -5.77 -0.38 -6.40
CA VAL A 53 -6.01 -1.82 -6.20
C VAL A 53 -5.02 -2.40 -5.19
N ILE A 54 -3.73 -2.07 -5.28
CA ILE A 54 -2.73 -2.54 -4.32
C ILE A 54 -3.01 -2.00 -2.91
N ALA A 55 -3.43 -0.74 -2.78
CA ALA A 55 -3.82 -0.18 -1.48
C ALA A 55 -5.05 -0.90 -0.89
N LEU A 56 -6.08 -1.16 -1.70
CA LEU A 56 -7.26 -1.92 -1.29
C LEU A 56 -6.89 -3.34 -0.84
N ARG A 57 -6.00 -4.01 -1.57
CA ARG A 57 -5.52 -5.37 -1.23
C ARG A 57 -4.66 -5.46 0.04
N LYS A 58 -4.26 -4.32 0.61
CA LYS A 58 -3.54 -4.26 1.89
C LYS A 58 -4.47 -4.03 3.08
N LYS A 59 -5.71 -3.62 2.85
CA LYS A 59 -6.71 -3.47 3.90
C LYS A 59 -7.17 -4.84 4.38
N ASP A 60 -7.68 -4.89 5.60
CA ASP A 60 -8.42 -6.05 6.08
C ASP A 60 -9.70 -6.22 5.23
N ASP A 61 -10.06 -7.48 4.94
CA ASP A 61 -11.18 -7.76 4.05
C ASP A 61 -12.52 -7.33 4.65
N GLN A 62 -12.69 -7.47 5.98
CA GLN A 62 -13.92 -7.06 6.66
C GLN A 62 -14.04 -5.54 6.69
N GLU A 63 -12.96 -4.84 7.04
CA GLU A 63 -12.91 -3.37 7.00
C GLU A 63 -13.23 -2.84 5.60
N ARG A 64 -12.67 -3.44 4.55
CA ARG A 64 -12.94 -3.08 3.16
C ARG A 64 -14.40 -3.28 2.79
N MET A 65 -15.00 -4.42 3.15
CA MET A 65 -16.42 -4.70 2.84
C MET A 65 -17.36 -3.71 3.55
N GLU A 66 -17.06 -3.36 4.81
CA GLU A 66 -17.84 -2.38 5.56
C GLU A 66 -17.75 -0.98 4.93
N GLU A 67 -16.54 -0.53 4.57
CA GLU A 67 -16.35 0.74 3.85
C GLU A 67 -17.07 0.76 2.50
N ASP A 68 -16.96 -0.31 1.70
CA ASP A 68 -17.59 -0.43 0.39
C ASP A 68 -19.12 -0.37 0.50
N LEU A 69 -19.71 -1.04 1.51
CA LEU A 69 -21.15 -1.00 1.75
C LEU A 69 -21.65 0.41 2.11
N ILE A 70 -20.90 1.14 2.94
CA ILE A 70 -21.21 2.52 3.30
C ILE A 70 -21.10 3.43 2.08
N LEU A 71 -20.03 3.27 1.30
CA LEU A 71 -19.81 4.03 0.06
C LEU A 71 -20.97 3.82 -0.91
N ASP A 72 -21.36 2.57 -1.18
CA ASP A 72 -22.46 2.24 -2.07
C ASP A 72 -23.78 2.86 -1.59
N THR A 73 -24.05 2.80 -0.28
CA THR A 73 -25.23 3.44 0.32
C THR A 73 -25.25 4.95 0.03
N TYR A 74 -24.11 5.62 0.16
CA TYR A 74 -24.01 7.06 -0.10
C TYR A 74 -24.11 7.39 -1.59
N LEU A 75 -23.48 6.60 -2.47
CA LEU A 75 -23.56 6.80 -3.91
C LEU A 75 -24.99 6.59 -4.43
N GLN A 76 -25.72 5.61 -3.89
CA GLN A 76 -27.15 5.39 -4.18
C GLN A 76 -27.99 6.58 -3.71
N ALA A 77 -27.79 7.06 -2.48
CA ALA A 77 -28.52 8.21 -1.95
C ALA A 77 -28.28 9.50 -2.76
N LEU A 78 -27.10 9.62 -3.39
CA LEU A 78 -26.75 10.73 -4.28
C LEU A 78 -27.15 10.50 -5.75
N GLY A 79 -27.76 9.36 -6.09
CA GLY A 79 -28.16 9.02 -7.46
C GLY A 79 -26.98 8.82 -8.42
N MET A 80 -25.79 8.52 -7.89
CA MET A 80 -24.57 8.30 -8.68
C MET A 80 -24.45 6.87 -9.19
N ILE A 81 -25.15 5.92 -8.55
CA ILE A 81 -25.29 4.53 -8.98
C ILE A 81 -26.75 4.11 -8.79
N GLU A 82 -27.21 3.16 -9.62
CA GLU A 82 -28.54 2.57 -9.44
C GLU A 82 -28.53 1.63 -8.23
N ALA A 83 -29.64 1.59 -7.49
CA ALA A 83 -29.87 0.51 -6.55
C ALA A 83 -29.85 -0.81 -7.34
N PRO A 84 -29.28 -1.90 -6.78
CA PRO A 84 -29.35 -3.20 -7.43
C PRO A 84 -30.81 -3.46 -7.80
N ALA A 85 -31.08 -3.71 -9.09
CA ALA A 85 -32.41 -4.06 -9.53
C ALA A 85 -32.88 -5.24 -8.69
N ASP A 86 -33.98 -5.07 -7.96
CA ASP A 86 -34.62 -6.15 -7.20
C ASP A 86 -34.83 -7.33 -8.16
N GLN A 87 -34.00 -8.37 -8.06
CA GLN A 87 -34.09 -9.56 -8.93
C GLN A 87 -35.27 -10.47 -8.53
N ASP A 88 -36.10 -10.04 -7.57
CA ASP A 88 -37.22 -10.79 -7.01
C ASP A 88 -38.59 -10.19 -7.38
N ALA A 89 -38.72 -9.69 -8.61
CA ALA A 89 -40.02 -9.42 -9.24
C ALA A 89 -40.28 -10.44 -10.37
N ALA A 90 -40.44 -11.72 -10.00
CA ALA A 90 -41.02 -12.76 -10.85
C ALA A 90 -41.85 -13.74 -10.03
#